data_AF-A0A655YQB3-F1
#
_entry.id   AF-A0A655YQB3-F1
#
_cell.length_a   1.000
_cell.length_b   1.000
_cell.length_c   1.000
_cell.angle_alpha   90.00
_cell.angle_beta   90.00
_cell.angle_gamma   90.00
#
_symmetry.space_group_name_H-M   'P 1'
#
loop_
_entity.id
_entity.type
_entity.pdbx_description
1 polymer ?
#
loop_
_entity_poly.entity_id
_entity_poly.type
_entity_poly.pdbx_seq_one_letter_code
_entity_poly.pdbx_strand_id
1 'polypeptide(L)'
;MVGRRFEAMGVSLVMHPKNPYVPTSHANVRFFIAEKEGEDPIWWFGGGFDLTPFYPFVEDGQHWHQTAKQLCAPFGAEIYNEHKAWCDRYFYLPHRNETRGIGGLFFDDLNEWPFEQCFAYMQAVGEGYTQAYVPIVEKRKNTPFTERERQFQLYRRGRYVEFNLVLDRGTLFGLQTGGRTESILMSMPPLARWEYAYQPQAGTPEAKLSEFLVPREW
;
A
#
# COMPACT_ATOMS: atom_id res chain seq x y z
N MET A 1 -11.38 -1.59 -25.39
CA MET A 1 -10.73 -0.31 -25.04
C MET A 1 -10.57 0.62 -26.24
N VAL A 2 -10.07 0.17 -27.40
CA VAL A 2 -9.89 1.05 -28.59
C VAL A 2 -11.23 1.67 -29.04
N GLY A 3 -11.27 2.99 -29.18
CA GLY A 3 -12.43 3.74 -29.66
C GLY A 3 -13.54 4.00 -28.62
N ARG A 4 -13.31 3.67 -27.34
CA ARG A 4 -14.22 4.02 -26.23
C ARG A 4 -13.82 5.35 -25.59
N ARG A 5 -14.79 6.16 -25.18
CA ARG A 5 -14.56 7.32 -24.29
C ARG A 5 -14.46 6.79 -22.87
N PHE A 6 -13.49 7.24 -22.08
CA PHE A 6 -13.28 6.73 -20.74
C PHE A 6 -13.25 7.82 -19.70
N GLU A 7 -13.60 7.44 -18.47
CA GLU A 7 -13.47 8.24 -17.26
C GLU A 7 -12.78 7.41 -16.18
N ALA A 8 -11.92 8.07 -15.42
CA ALA A 8 -11.24 7.47 -14.29
C ALA A 8 -11.26 8.45 -13.12
N MET A 9 -11.65 7.97 -11.95
CA MET A 9 -11.70 8.76 -10.72
C MET A 9 -11.19 7.95 -9.56
N GLY A 10 -10.57 8.60 -8.58
CA GLY A 10 -10.06 7.91 -7.41
C GLY A 10 -9.38 8.81 -6.41
N VAL A 11 -9.12 8.25 -5.24
CA VAL A 11 -8.33 8.86 -4.17
C VAL A 11 -7.08 8.01 -3.98
N SER A 12 -5.93 8.67 -3.92
CA SER A 12 -4.65 8.04 -3.61
C SER A 12 -3.93 8.86 -2.55
N LEU A 13 -3.34 8.18 -1.57
CA LEU A 13 -2.60 8.81 -0.49
C LEU A 13 -1.38 7.99 -0.09
N VAL A 14 -0.34 8.68 0.35
CA VAL A 14 0.82 8.10 1.02
C VAL A 14 1.16 8.93 2.24
N MET A 15 1.33 8.27 3.38
CA MET A 15 1.70 8.93 4.63
C MET A 15 3.14 8.59 4.99
N HIS A 16 3.97 9.62 5.17
CA HIS A 16 5.37 9.49 5.60
C HIS A 16 5.59 10.15 6.96
N PRO A 17 5.30 9.46 8.08
CA PRO A 17 5.44 10.04 9.42
C PRO A 17 6.86 10.48 9.76
N LYS A 18 6.98 11.52 10.58
CA LYS A 18 8.28 11.96 11.11
C LYS A 18 8.91 10.93 12.05
N ASN A 19 8.09 10.28 12.89
CA ASN A 19 8.55 9.32 13.89
C ASN A 19 8.79 7.93 13.26
N PRO A 20 9.98 7.33 13.36
CA PRO A 20 10.29 6.00 12.83
C PRO A 20 9.41 4.86 13.36
N TYR A 21 8.81 5.03 14.54
CA TYR A 21 7.92 4.03 15.14
C TYR A 21 6.49 4.08 14.56
N VAL A 22 6.16 5.09 13.76
CA VAL A 22 4.91 5.12 12.98
C VAL A 22 5.24 4.62 11.56
N PRO A 23 4.62 3.51 11.09
CA PRO A 23 4.83 3.00 9.75
C PRO A 23 4.48 4.02 8.67
N THR A 24 5.12 3.95 7.51
CA THR A 24 4.53 4.54 6.31
C THR A 24 3.31 3.74 5.90
N SER A 25 2.29 4.39 5.34
CA SER A 25 1.11 3.73 4.80
C SER A 25 0.74 4.29 3.45
N HIS A 26 0.04 3.48 2.67
CA HIS A 26 -0.54 3.86 1.39
C HIS A 26 -1.97 3.34 1.31
N ALA A 27 -2.84 4.09 0.64
CA ALA A 27 -4.17 3.64 0.28
C ALA A 27 -4.58 4.21 -1.08
N ASN A 28 -5.33 3.41 -1.81
CA ASN A 28 -5.94 3.81 -3.06
C ASN A 28 -7.34 3.21 -3.18
N VAL A 29 -8.29 4.00 -3.70
CA VAL A 29 -9.58 3.52 -4.20
C VAL A 29 -9.87 4.24 -5.50
N ARG A 30 -10.26 3.51 -6.54
CA ARG A 30 -10.49 4.06 -7.87
C ARG A 30 -11.59 3.32 -8.61
N PHE A 31 -12.21 4.03 -9.54
CA PHE A 31 -13.22 3.55 -10.46
C PHE A 31 -12.81 3.93 -11.88
N PHE A 32 -12.97 3.00 -12.80
CA PHE A 32 -12.79 3.21 -14.23
C PHE A 32 -14.05 2.79 -14.98
N ILE A 33 -14.43 3.59 -15.99
CA ILE A 33 -15.49 3.24 -16.94
C ILE A 33 -15.10 3.66 -18.35
N ALA A 34 -15.43 2.82 -19.33
CA ALA A 34 -15.25 3.07 -20.75
C ALA A 34 -16.51 2.76 -21.55
N GLU A 35 -17.05 3.78 -22.22
CA GLU A 35 -18.33 3.75 -22.92
C GLU A 35 -18.13 3.83 -24.45
N LYS A 36 -19.04 3.19 -25.18
CA LYS A 36 -19.18 3.32 -26.63
C LYS A 36 -20.66 3.20 -26.99
N GLU A 37 -21.11 4.05 -27.89
CA GLU A 37 -22.50 4.07 -28.33
C GLU A 37 -22.93 2.70 -28.87
N GLY A 38 -24.06 2.19 -28.38
CA GLY A 38 -24.62 0.89 -28.77
C GLY A 38 -23.94 -0.33 -28.14
N GLU A 39 -22.98 -0.16 -27.23
CA GLU A 39 -22.34 -1.26 -26.48
C GLU A 39 -22.45 -1.03 -24.97
N ASP A 40 -22.52 -2.12 -24.20
CA ASP A 40 -22.48 -2.02 -22.74
C ASP A 40 -21.15 -1.40 -22.26
N PRO A 41 -21.17 -0.59 -21.18
CA PRO A 41 -19.97 0.00 -20.62
C PRO A 41 -19.07 -1.06 -20.01
N ILE A 42 -17.75 -0.91 -20.20
CA ILE A 42 -16.75 -1.70 -19.49
C ILE A 42 -16.33 -0.90 -18.28
N TRP A 43 -16.42 -1.48 -17.10
CA TRP A 43 -16.05 -0.81 -15.86
C TRP A 43 -15.37 -1.78 -14.89
N TRP A 44 -14.63 -1.23 -13.94
CA TRP A 44 -14.08 -1.97 -12.81
C TRP A 44 -13.67 -1.02 -11.69
N PHE A 45 -13.60 -1.58 -10.49
CA PHE A 45 -12.97 -0.94 -9.34
C PHE A 45 -11.57 -1.48 -9.12
N GLY A 46 -10.73 -0.67 -8.48
CA GLY A 46 -9.43 -1.09 -8.00
C GLY A 46 -9.06 -0.34 -6.74
N GLY A 47 -8.11 -0.88 -5.97
CA GLY A 47 -7.69 -0.23 -4.74
C GLY A 47 -7.02 -1.15 -3.76
N GLY A 48 -7.03 -0.71 -2.51
CA GLY A 48 -6.38 -1.38 -1.40
C GLY A 48 -5.69 -0.42 -0.46
N PHE A 49 -5.06 -0.98 0.55
CA PHE A 49 -4.20 -0.26 1.47
C PHE A 49 -3.09 -1.18 1.96
N ASP A 50 -1.93 -0.62 2.27
CA ASP A 50 -0.77 -1.37 2.74
C ASP A 50 0.06 -0.61 3.77
N LEU A 51 0.78 -1.35 4.62
CA LEU A 51 1.56 -0.82 5.74
C LEU A 51 3.06 -1.15 5.57
N THR A 52 3.90 -0.13 5.71
CA THR A 52 5.36 -0.19 5.54
C THR A 52 6.05 0.24 6.85
N PRO A 53 6.24 -0.66 7.81
CA PRO A 53 6.90 -0.35 9.07
C PRO A 53 8.42 -0.19 8.92
N PHE A 54 9.02 0.59 9.83
CA PHE A 54 10.47 0.66 10.02
C PHE A 54 10.88 -0.14 11.26
N TYR A 55 10.16 0.07 12.36
CA TYR A 55 10.27 -0.70 13.61
C TYR A 55 8.92 -1.38 13.87
N PRO A 56 8.75 -2.64 13.43
CA PRO A 56 7.46 -3.31 13.48
C PRO A 56 7.09 -3.74 14.91
N PHE A 57 5.80 -3.67 15.20
CA PHE A 57 5.17 -4.24 16.39
C PHE A 57 4.19 -5.32 15.93
N VAL A 58 4.27 -6.51 16.52
CA VAL A 58 3.42 -7.65 16.14
C VAL A 58 1.95 -7.28 16.29
N GLU A 59 1.60 -6.60 17.39
CA GLU A 59 0.23 -6.23 17.70
C GLU A 59 -0.34 -5.18 16.72
N ASP A 60 0.50 -4.35 16.11
CA ASP A 60 0.04 -3.36 15.12
C ASP A 60 -0.21 -4.03 13.76
N GLY A 61 0.61 -5.01 13.38
CA GLY A 61 0.35 -5.82 12.19
C GLY A 61 -0.89 -6.71 12.34
N GLN A 62 -1.11 -7.28 13.54
CA GLN A 62 -2.34 -7.99 13.87
C GLN A 62 -3.58 -7.08 13.78
N HIS A 63 -3.53 -5.89 14.38
CA HIS A 63 -4.62 -4.92 14.27
C HIS A 63 -4.92 -4.54 12.81
N TRP A 64 -3.87 -4.26 12.04
CA TRP A 64 -3.97 -3.89 10.62
C TRP A 64 -4.68 -4.97 9.80
N HIS A 65 -4.22 -6.21 9.90
CA HIS A 65 -4.76 -7.34 9.14
C HIS A 65 -6.10 -7.83 9.66
N GLN A 66 -6.36 -7.76 10.96
CA GLN A 66 -7.66 -8.09 11.53
C GLN A 66 -8.74 -7.09 11.07
N THR A 67 -8.41 -5.79 10.97
CA THR A 67 -9.32 -4.77 10.43
C THR A 67 -9.62 -5.05 8.95
N ALA A 68 -8.60 -5.37 8.16
CA ALA A 68 -8.77 -5.79 6.76
C ALA A 68 -9.62 -7.06 6.61
N LYS A 69 -9.45 -8.05 7.50
CA LYS A 69 -10.26 -9.27 7.48
C LYS A 69 -11.72 -8.99 7.82
N GLN A 70 -11.98 -8.13 8.81
CA GLN A 70 -13.33 -7.76 9.23
C GLN A 70 -14.10 -7.01 8.15
N LEU A 71 -13.46 -6.06 7.46
CA LEU A 71 -14.14 -5.31 6.39
C LEU A 71 -14.45 -6.18 5.17
N CYS A 72 -13.63 -7.21 4.89
CA CYS A 72 -13.85 -8.12 3.77
C CYS A 72 -14.95 -9.16 4.05
N ALA A 73 -15.18 -9.52 5.33
CA ALA A 73 -16.05 -10.63 5.71
C ALA A 73 -17.49 -10.56 5.11
N PRO A 74 -18.16 -9.39 5.02
CA PRO A 74 -19.48 -9.29 4.41
C PRO A 74 -19.51 -9.56 2.89
N PHE A 75 -18.36 -9.51 2.22
CA PHE A 75 -18.23 -9.65 0.77
C PHE A 75 -17.83 -11.07 0.35
N GLY A 76 -17.43 -11.91 1.30
CA GLY A 76 -17.12 -13.32 1.08
C GLY A 76 -15.98 -13.81 1.97
N ALA A 77 -15.98 -15.10 2.29
CA ALA A 77 -15.00 -15.70 3.20
C ALA A 77 -13.55 -15.66 2.67
N GLU A 78 -13.37 -15.72 1.34
CA GLU A 78 -12.05 -15.77 0.69
C GLU A 78 -11.49 -14.40 0.31
N ILE A 79 -12.32 -13.34 0.36
CA ILE A 79 -11.95 -12.00 -0.16
C ILE A 79 -10.71 -11.44 0.53
N TYR A 80 -10.61 -11.62 1.85
CA TYR A 80 -9.40 -11.21 2.57
C TYR A 80 -8.18 -12.00 2.10
N ASN A 81 -8.28 -13.33 2.00
CA ASN A 81 -7.17 -14.20 1.64
C ASN A 81 -6.64 -13.86 0.22
N GLU A 82 -7.54 -13.68 -0.73
CA GLU A 82 -7.22 -13.36 -2.13
C GLU A 82 -6.54 -12.00 -2.25
N HIS A 83 -7.16 -10.95 -1.71
CA HIS A 83 -6.64 -9.59 -1.81
C HIS A 83 -5.39 -9.34 -0.96
N LYS A 84 -5.25 -10.04 0.18
CA LYS A 84 -4.01 -10.02 0.96
C LYS A 84 -2.88 -10.70 0.21
N ALA A 85 -3.13 -11.90 -0.33
CA ALA A 85 -2.11 -12.61 -1.11
C ALA A 85 -1.72 -11.82 -2.37
N TRP A 86 -2.66 -11.10 -2.98
CA TRP A 86 -2.36 -10.20 -4.09
C TRP A 86 -1.50 -9.01 -3.63
N CYS A 87 -1.80 -8.42 -2.47
CA CYS A 87 -0.98 -7.36 -1.87
C CYS A 87 0.47 -7.82 -1.66
N ASP A 88 0.66 -9.02 -1.10
CA ASP A 88 1.99 -9.62 -0.89
C ASP A 88 2.77 -9.80 -2.21
N ARG A 89 2.08 -10.22 -3.29
CA ARG A 89 2.70 -10.39 -4.62
C ARG A 89 2.97 -9.07 -5.33
N TYR A 90 2.08 -8.09 -5.22
CA TYR A 90 2.18 -6.81 -5.91
C TYR A 90 3.29 -5.95 -5.30
N PHE A 91 3.33 -5.83 -3.97
CA PHE A 91 4.28 -5.00 -3.25
C PHE A 91 5.56 -5.77 -2.88
N TYR A 92 6.20 -6.35 -3.89
CA TYR A 92 7.43 -7.13 -3.76
C TYR A 92 8.57 -6.47 -4.54
N LEU A 93 9.81 -6.51 -4.00
CA LEU A 93 11.01 -6.02 -4.67
C LEU A 93 11.89 -7.22 -5.10
N PRO A 94 11.77 -7.72 -6.34
CA PRO A 94 12.46 -8.94 -6.77
C PRO A 94 13.99 -8.86 -6.64
N HIS A 95 14.57 -7.69 -6.92
CA HIS A 95 16.02 -7.46 -6.85
C HIS A 95 16.55 -7.35 -5.41
N ARG A 96 15.67 -7.26 -4.42
CA ARG A 96 16.01 -7.25 -2.98
C ARG A 96 15.56 -8.51 -2.25
N ASN A 97 14.69 -9.30 -2.88
CA ASN A 97 14.05 -10.46 -2.28
C ASN A 97 13.33 -10.12 -0.95
N GLU A 98 12.62 -9.00 -0.93
CA GLU A 98 11.85 -8.52 0.23
C GLU A 98 10.51 -7.92 -0.22
N THR A 99 9.47 -8.02 0.62
CA THR A 99 8.25 -7.23 0.42
C THR A 99 8.52 -5.76 0.78
N ARG A 100 7.75 -4.84 0.20
CA ARG A 100 7.83 -3.39 0.51
C ARG A 100 7.50 -3.13 1.98
N GLY A 101 6.56 -3.88 2.51
CA GLY A 101 6.05 -3.78 3.88
C GLY A 101 5.36 -5.07 4.30
N ILE A 102 4.43 -4.95 5.25
CA ILE A 102 3.72 -6.09 5.83
C ILE A 102 2.38 -6.40 5.14
N GLY A 103 2.13 -5.78 3.98
CA GLY A 103 0.93 -5.99 3.18
C GLY A 103 -0.31 -5.29 3.71
N GLY A 104 -1.47 -5.85 3.39
CA GLY A 104 -2.79 -5.30 3.60
C GLY A 104 -3.74 -5.86 2.55
N LEU A 105 -4.44 -5.01 1.81
CA LEU A 105 -5.30 -5.42 0.70
C LEU A 105 -4.81 -4.83 -0.61
N PHE A 106 -4.91 -5.59 -1.69
CA PHE A 106 -4.75 -5.09 -3.05
C PHE A 106 -5.75 -5.80 -3.96
N PHE A 107 -6.43 -5.04 -4.80
CA PHE A 107 -7.32 -5.54 -5.83
C PHE A 107 -7.31 -4.60 -7.05
N ASP A 108 -7.52 -5.19 -8.21
CA ASP A 108 -7.70 -4.50 -9.48
C ASP A 108 -8.70 -5.28 -10.33
N ASP A 109 -9.20 -4.67 -11.39
CA ASP A 109 -10.15 -5.29 -12.33
C ASP A 109 -11.42 -5.86 -11.64
N LEU A 110 -11.82 -5.31 -10.48
CA LEU A 110 -12.97 -5.80 -9.72
C LEU A 110 -14.29 -5.38 -10.38
N ASN A 111 -14.91 -6.32 -11.09
CA ASN A 111 -16.24 -6.19 -11.70
C ASN A 111 -17.05 -7.50 -11.68
N GLU A 112 -16.64 -8.45 -10.85
CA GLU A 112 -17.25 -9.79 -10.77
C GLU A 112 -18.60 -9.80 -10.03
N TRP A 113 -18.88 -8.76 -9.24
CA TRP A 113 -20.15 -8.59 -8.52
C TRP A 113 -21.00 -7.50 -9.16
N PRO A 114 -22.31 -7.40 -8.80
CA PRO A 114 -23.10 -6.24 -9.17
C PRO A 114 -22.40 -4.94 -8.77
N PHE A 115 -22.52 -3.91 -9.60
CA PHE A 115 -21.85 -2.62 -9.43
C PHE A 115 -21.94 -2.08 -7.99
N GLU A 116 -23.15 -2.08 -7.42
CA GLU A 116 -23.41 -1.59 -6.06
C GLU A 116 -22.63 -2.38 -4.98
N GLN A 117 -22.41 -3.67 -5.20
CA GLN A 117 -21.64 -4.50 -4.29
C GLN A 117 -20.13 -4.20 -4.40
N CYS A 118 -19.60 -4.02 -5.62
CA CYS A 118 -18.22 -3.58 -5.83
C CYS A 118 -17.98 -2.17 -5.25
N PHE A 119 -18.95 -1.27 -5.42
CA PHE A 119 -18.89 0.08 -4.89
C PHE A 119 -18.91 0.07 -3.36
N ALA A 120 -19.81 -0.70 -2.74
CA ALA A 120 -19.84 -0.89 -1.28
C ALA A 120 -18.53 -1.48 -0.74
N TYR A 121 -17.90 -2.41 -1.48
CA TYR A 121 -16.59 -2.94 -1.10
C TYR A 121 -15.49 -1.88 -1.14
N MET A 122 -15.46 -1.06 -2.21
CA MET A 122 -14.54 0.07 -2.31
C MET A 122 -14.73 1.08 -1.17
N GLN A 123 -15.97 1.39 -0.78
CA GLN A 123 -16.27 2.24 0.37
C GLN A 123 -15.73 1.64 1.67
N ALA A 124 -15.99 0.36 1.92
CA ALA A 124 -15.50 -0.36 3.09
C ALA A 124 -13.96 -0.38 3.18
N VAL A 125 -13.27 -0.51 2.05
CA VAL A 125 -11.80 -0.43 1.99
C VAL A 125 -11.31 0.98 2.34
N GLY A 126 -11.95 2.02 1.81
CA GLY A 126 -11.60 3.42 2.10
C GLY A 126 -11.79 3.78 3.57
N GLU A 127 -12.91 3.36 4.17
CA GLU A 127 -13.17 3.54 5.60
C GLU A 127 -12.21 2.72 6.46
N GLY A 128 -12.01 1.45 6.08
CA GLY A 128 -11.15 0.50 6.79
C GLY A 128 -9.70 0.96 6.89
N TYR A 129 -9.18 1.68 5.89
CA TYR A 129 -7.86 2.29 5.98
C TYR A 129 -7.72 3.20 7.21
N THR A 130 -8.70 4.07 7.46
CA THR A 130 -8.63 5.00 8.60
C THR A 130 -8.78 4.27 9.93
N GLN A 131 -9.69 3.28 10.00
CA GLN A 131 -9.89 2.43 11.17
C GLN A 131 -8.65 1.59 11.52
N ALA A 132 -7.89 1.16 10.50
CA ALA A 132 -6.68 0.39 10.66
C ALA A 132 -5.47 1.30 11.03
N TYR A 133 -5.28 2.42 10.33
CA TYR A 133 -4.06 3.22 10.43
C TYR A 133 -4.06 4.21 11.60
N VAL A 134 -5.16 4.93 11.83
CA VAL A 134 -5.21 6.00 12.83
C VAL A 134 -4.88 5.51 14.23
N PRO A 135 -5.38 4.35 14.71
CA PRO A 135 -4.99 3.82 16.02
C PRO A 135 -3.49 3.54 16.16
N ILE A 136 -2.84 3.07 15.07
CA ILE A 136 -1.39 2.83 15.05
C ILE A 136 -0.64 4.16 15.18
N VAL A 137 -1.06 5.20 14.43
CA VAL A 137 -0.47 6.54 14.53
C VAL A 137 -0.61 7.09 15.95
N GLU A 138 -1.80 7.06 16.54
CA GLU A 138 -2.06 7.58 17.88
C GLU A 138 -1.20 6.88 18.94
N LYS A 139 -1.05 5.56 18.83
CA LYS A 139 -0.25 4.74 19.74
C LYS A 139 1.25 5.01 19.65
N ARG A 140 1.77 5.30 18.44
CA ARG A 140 3.23 5.34 18.18
C ARG A 140 3.81 6.73 17.98
N LYS A 141 2.99 7.76 17.68
CA LYS A 141 3.48 9.11 17.32
C LYS A 141 4.39 9.75 18.38
N ASN A 142 4.18 9.43 19.64
CA ASN A 142 4.93 9.97 20.78
C ASN A 142 6.08 9.07 21.28
N THR A 143 6.34 7.93 20.63
CA THR A 143 7.43 7.04 21.03
C THR A 143 8.77 7.76 20.84
N PRO A 144 9.62 7.88 21.88
CA PRO A 144 10.94 8.51 21.74
C PRO A 144 11.80 7.77 20.72
N PHE A 145 12.53 8.52 19.89
CA PHE A 145 13.49 7.98 18.94
C PHE A 145 14.75 8.84 18.92
N THR A 146 15.83 8.26 18.45
CA THR A 146 17.15 8.87 18.33
C THR A 146 17.54 9.03 16.85
N GLU A 147 18.68 9.68 16.61
CA GLU A 147 19.21 9.81 15.25
C GLU A 147 19.50 8.46 14.60
N ARG A 148 19.85 7.43 15.38
CA ARG A 148 20.05 6.06 14.88
C ARG A 148 18.79 5.52 14.21
N GLU A 149 17.64 5.63 14.88
CA GLU A 149 16.37 5.17 14.29
C GLU A 149 15.94 6.02 13.10
N ARG A 150 16.24 7.31 13.13
CA ARG A 150 15.97 8.21 12.01
C ARG A 150 16.80 7.82 10.77
N GLN A 151 18.09 7.53 10.93
CA GLN A 151 18.96 7.12 9.81
C GLN A 151 18.52 5.80 9.19
N PHE A 152 18.06 4.84 10.00
CA PHE A 152 17.48 3.61 9.50
C PHE A 152 16.16 3.85 8.74
N GLN A 153 15.29 4.72 9.26
CA GLN A 153 14.06 5.12 8.56
C GLN A 153 14.36 5.71 7.18
N LEU A 154 15.35 6.61 7.08
CA LEU A 154 15.76 7.21 5.80
C LEU A 154 16.31 6.17 4.83
N TYR A 155 17.07 5.20 5.33
CA TYR A 155 17.57 4.09 4.52
C TYR A 155 16.42 3.22 3.99
N ARG A 156 15.47 2.83 4.85
CA ARG A 156 14.30 2.04 4.44
C ARG A 156 13.37 2.81 3.50
N ARG A 157 13.26 4.13 3.63
CA ARG A 157 12.57 4.98 2.65
C ARG A 157 13.20 4.91 1.25
N GLY A 158 14.51 4.64 1.15
CA GLY A 158 15.16 4.35 -0.13
C GLY A 158 14.55 3.14 -0.84
N ARG A 159 14.12 2.11 -0.11
CA ARG A 159 13.40 0.95 -0.69
C ARG A 159 12.01 1.30 -1.17
N TYR A 160 11.32 2.20 -0.47
CA TYR A 160 10.02 2.71 -0.90
C TYR A 160 10.14 3.46 -2.24
N VAL A 161 11.19 4.28 -2.39
CA VAL A 161 11.52 4.94 -3.66
C VAL A 161 11.87 3.92 -4.75
N GLU A 162 12.71 2.92 -4.45
CA GLU A 162 13.05 1.85 -5.40
C GLU A 162 11.79 1.18 -5.94
N PHE A 163 10.84 0.81 -5.09
CA PHE A 163 9.60 0.19 -5.54
C PHE A 163 8.79 1.13 -6.45
N ASN A 164 8.52 2.35 -6.00
CA ASN A 164 7.63 3.26 -6.72
C ASN A 164 8.20 3.68 -8.09
N LEU A 165 9.52 3.87 -8.20
CA LEU A 165 10.13 4.33 -9.46
C LEU A 165 10.50 3.20 -10.42
N VAL A 166 10.66 1.96 -9.93
CA VAL A 166 11.13 0.84 -10.76
C VAL A 166 10.04 -0.19 -11.04
N LEU A 167 9.08 -0.37 -10.14
CA LEU A 167 8.14 -1.51 -10.15
C LEU A 167 6.67 -1.10 -10.15
N ASP A 168 6.32 0.04 -9.53
CA ASP A 168 4.93 0.44 -9.43
C ASP A 168 4.34 0.81 -10.81
N ARG A 169 3.37 0.00 -11.26
CA ARG A 169 2.74 0.15 -12.57
C ARG A 169 2.03 1.48 -12.71
N GLY A 170 1.37 1.94 -11.65
CA GLY A 170 0.65 3.22 -11.65
C GLY A 170 1.59 4.42 -11.85
N THR A 171 2.70 4.44 -11.13
CA THR A 171 3.74 5.47 -11.25
C THR A 171 4.39 5.47 -12.63
N LEU A 172 4.82 4.30 -13.12
CA LEU A 172 5.46 4.17 -14.44
C LEU A 172 4.53 4.62 -15.56
N PHE A 173 3.29 4.14 -15.56
CA PHE A 173 2.30 4.50 -16.55
C PHE A 173 2.00 6.00 -16.52
N GLY A 174 1.72 6.57 -15.34
CA GLY A 174 1.40 7.98 -15.20
C GLY A 174 2.51 8.91 -15.71
N LEU A 175 3.77 8.58 -15.46
CA LEU A 175 4.91 9.34 -15.97
C LEU A 175 5.08 9.20 -17.49
N GLN A 176 4.86 8.01 -18.04
CA GLN A 176 4.99 7.74 -19.48
C GLN A 176 3.86 8.36 -20.31
N THR A 177 2.66 8.50 -19.76
CA THR A 177 1.49 9.03 -20.48
C THR A 177 1.26 10.52 -20.27
N GLY A 178 2.21 11.24 -19.67
CA GLY A 178 2.10 12.69 -19.44
C GLY A 178 1.10 13.09 -18.36
N GLY A 179 0.84 12.22 -17.38
CA GLY A 179 0.07 12.56 -16.20
C GLY A 179 0.73 13.66 -15.37
N ARG A 180 0.00 14.25 -14.42
CA ARG A 180 0.52 15.35 -13.59
C ARG A 180 1.62 14.86 -12.65
N THR A 181 2.88 15.12 -13.00
CA THR A 181 4.08 14.64 -12.28
C THR A 181 4.02 14.87 -10.76
N GLU A 182 3.68 16.08 -10.31
CA GLU A 182 3.59 16.41 -8.88
C GLU A 182 2.53 15.58 -8.13
N SER A 183 1.45 15.17 -8.81
CA SER A 183 0.45 14.27 -8.21
C SER A 183 0.95 12.84 -8.15
N ILE A 184 1.68 12.39 -9.19
CA ILE A 184 2.21 11.02 -9.28
C ILE A 184 3.33 10.80 -8.24
N LEU A 185 4.26 11.76 -8.15
CA LEU A 185 5.41 11.68 -7.26
C LEU A 185 5.11 12.10 -5.81
N MET A 186 3.85 12.39 -5.47
CA MET A 186 3.41 12.58 -4.08
C MET A 186 3.76 11.38 -3.18
N SER A 187 3.90 10.19 -3.77
CA SER A 187 4.33 8.98 -3.09
C SER A 187 5.80 8.98 -2.65
N MET A 188 6.60 9.96 -3.05
CA MET A 188 8.00 10.03 -2.66
C MET A 188 8.15 10.49 -1.20
N PRO A 189 9.05 9.87 -0.41
CA PRO A 189 9.36 10.35 0.92
C PRO A 189 10.04 11.72 0.87
N PRO A 190 9.88 12.57 1.90
CA PRO A 190 10.51 13.89 1.93
C PRO A 190 12.05 13.81 1.96
N LEU A 191 12.60 12.71 2.48
CA LEU A 191 14.02 12.39 2.49
C LEU A 191 14.18 10.88 2.42
N ALA A 192 15.19 10.42 1.67
CA ALA A 192 15.64 9.04 1.59
C ALA A 192 17.17 9.00 1.58
N ARG A 193 17.73 7.86 1.97
CA ARG A 193 19.18 7.63 2.02
C ARG A 193 19.51 6.32 1.32
N TRP A 194 20.62 6.30 0.60
CA TRP A 194 21.23 5.10 0.06
C TRP A 194 22.64 4.94 0.63
N GLU A 195 23.01 3.71 0.93
CA GLU A 195 24.33 3.38 1.49
C GLU A 195 24.80 2.07 0.87
N TYR A 196 26.04 2.07 0.36
CA TYR A 196 26.63 0.92 -0.29
C TYR A 196 26.78 -0.24 0.69
N ALA A 197 26.30 -1.43 0.29
CA ALA A 197 26.39 -2.67 1.07
C ALA A 197 25.88 -2.59 2.53
N TYR A 198 25.00 -1.63 2.84
CA TYR A 198 24.44 -1.51 4.19
C TYR A 198 23.66 -2.76 4.59
N GLN A 199 23.94 -3.26 5.79
CA GLN A 199 23.17 -4.29 6.47
C GLN A 199 22.96 -3.85 7.93
N PRO A 200 21.74 -3.98 8.48
CA PRO A 200 21.53 -3.71 9.89
C PRO A 200 22.35 -4.70 10.74
N GLN A 201 22.95 -4.20 11.82
CA GLN A 201 23.72 -5.04 12.74
C GLN A 201 22.85 -6.15 13.34
N ALA A 202 23.36 -7.39 13.36
CA ALA A 202 22.65 -8.53 13.93
C ALA A 202 22.25 -8.29 15.40
N GLY A 203 21.08 -8.78 15.79
CA GLY A 203 20.54 -8.63 17.15
C GLY A 203 19.94 -7.26 17.46
N THR A 204 19.94 -6.32 16.52
CA THR A 204 19.32 -4.99 16.69
C THR A 204 17.84 -4.98 16.27
N PRO A 205 17.02 -4.03 16.77
CA PRO A 205 15.66 -3.85 16.29
C PRO A 205 15.57 -3.63 14.76
N GLU A 206 16.58 -3.00 14.15
CA GLU A 206 16.67 -2.80 12.70
C GLU A 206 16.77 -4.12 11.94
N ALA A 207 17.57 -5.07 12.46
CA ALA A 207 17.73 -6.38 11.83
C ALA A 207 16.44 -7.22 11.91
N LYS A 208 15.63 -7.03 12.96
CA LYS A 208 14.34 -7.75 13.10
C LYS A 208 13.36 -7.43 11.99
N LEU A 209 13.46 -6.27 11.32
CA LEU A 209 12.54 -5.89 10.26
C LEU A 209 12.49 -6.94 9.12
N SER A 210 13.61 -7.61 8.81
CA SER A 210 13.65 -8.61 7.74
C SER A 210 12.70 -9.80 7.98
N GLU A 211 12.44 -10.15 9.24
CA GLU A 211 11.47 -11.19 9.64
C GLU A 211 10.02 -10.80 9.32
N PHE A 212 9.77 -9.52 9.06
CA PHE A 212 8.46 -8.96 8.72
C PHE A 212 8.31 -8.65 7.23
N LEU A 213 9.42 -8.53 6.48
CA LEU A 213 9.41 -8.21 5.04
C LEU A 213 9.33 -9.47 4.16
N VAL A 214 8.50 -10.41 4.60
CA VAL A 214 8.15 -11.65 3.91
C VAL A 214 6.64 -11.87 4.03
N PRO A 215 5.99 -12.50 3.04
CA PRO A 215 4.60 -12.90 3.18
C PRO A 215 4.42 -13.78 4.41
N ARG A 216 3.47 -13.42 5.27
CA ARG A 216 3.17 -14.15 6.51
C ARG A 216 1.71 -14.06 6.87
N GLU A 217 1.26 -15.01 7.67
CA GLU A 217 -0.03 -14.93 8.34
C GLU A 217 0.09 -14.03 9.58
N TRP A 218 -0.92 -13.17 9.77
CA TRP A 218 -0.96 -12.13 10.78
C TRP A 218 -2.02 -12.41 11.83
#